data_AF-A0A679JTV0-F1
#
_entry.id   AF-A0A679JTV0-F1
#
_cell.length_a   1.000
_cell.length_b   1.000
_cell.length_c   1.000
_cell.angle_alpha   90.00
_cell.angle_beta   90.00
_cell.angle_gamma   90.00
#
_symmetry.space_group_name_H-M   'P 1'
#
loop_
_entity.id
_entity.type
_entity.pdbx_description
1 polymer ?
#
loop_
_entity_poly.entity_id
_entity_poly.type
_entity_poly.pdbx_seq_one_letter_code
_entity_poly.pdbx_strand_id
1 'polypeptide(L)'
;MTNITDGPQEDDRSPAPEADLAALRGYFDELARIDREGTALLSPDEVMAQTALFAYHPAIRQLGGHVLDDADTSNHHVLLAAPPLAGSVLFLSHDGDTRVVFDAVSAFMEAVRTARERDIDVPDLHPAVSPPASDQQGLGAFIRSLLESGDATELVVALVPSLDLRDTGLLVQLAEDEDFYLGEAVALEIAKRPSAGLMPVAERCAAHPHPQVAQAGDQAVHRIRALMR
;
A
#
# COMPACT_ATOMS: atom_id res chain seq x y z
N MET A 1 -16.11 -51.18 -27.06
CA MET A 1 -15.24 -50.76 -25.94
C MET A 1 -14.53 -49.52 -26.43
N THR A 2 -15.04 -48.34 -26.06
CA THR A 2 -14.67 -47.06 -26.67
C THR A 2 -13.86 -46.26 -25.66
N ASN A 3 -12.70 -45.77 -26.13
CA ASN A 3 -11.71 -44.96 -25.41
C ASN A 3 -12.29 -43.68 -24.81
N ILE A 4 -11.76 -43.26 -23.66
CA ILE A 4 -11.63 -41.84 -23.29
C ILE A 4 -10.22 -41.64 -22.77
N THR A 5 -9.45 -40.85 -23.52
CA THR A 5 -8.18 -40.24 -23.15
C THR A 5 -8.47 -38.99 -22.33
N ASP A 6 -8.01 -38.94 -21.08
CA ASP A 6 -7.95 -37.70 -20.30
C ASP A 6 -6.86 -36.80 -20.88
N GLY A 7 -7.27 -35.61 -21.33
CA GLY A 7 -6.37 -34.53 -21.71
C GLY A 7 -5.89 -33.75 -20.48
N PRO A 8 -4.77 -33.03 -20.57
CA PRO A 8 -4.28 -32.19 -19.48
C PRO A 8 -5.19 -30.95 -19.31
N GLN A 9 -5.52 -30.61 -18.07
CA GLN A 9 -6.17 -29.34 -17.71
C GLN A 9 -5.25 -28.18 -18.08
N GLU A 10 -5.67 -27.40 -19.08
CA GLU A 10 -5.06 -26.12 -19.45
C GLU A 10 -5.36 -25.08 -18.35
N ASP A 11 -4.34 -24.79 -17.55
CA ASP A 11 -3.83 -23.45 -17.26
C ASP A 11 -4.85 -22.29 -17.41
N ASP A 12 -5.60 -22.03 -16.33
CA ASP A 12 -6.35 -20.77 -16.14
C ASP A 12 -5.36 -19.64 -15.82
N ARG A 13 -4.56 -19.25 -16.82
CA ARG A 13 -3.82 -17.99 -16.81
C ARG A 13 -4.67 -16.97 -17.54
N SER A 14 -5.61 -16.38 -16.80
CA SER A 14 -6.14 -15.08 -17.17
C SER A 14 -4.96 -14.15 -17.51
N PRO A 15 -4.98 -13.48 -18.68
CA PRO A 15 -3.87 -12.61 -19.08
C PRO A 15 -3.70 -11.52 -18.02
N ALA A 16 -2.47 -11.36 -17.50
CA ALA A 16 -2.15 -10.27 -16.60
C ALA A 16 -2.60 -8.95 -17.25
N PRO A 17 -3.38 -8.10 -16.56
CA PRO A 17 -3.93 -6.88 -17.14
C PRO A 17 -2.81 -6.00 -17.71
N GLU A 18 -3.02 -5.40 -18.90
CA GLU A 18 -2.02 -4.60 -19.62
C GLU A 18 -1.39 -3.46 -18.80
N ALA A 19 -2.07 -3.00 -17.74
CA ALA A 19 -1.57 -2.02 -16.78
C ALA A 19 -0.34 -2.52 -16.00
N ASP A 20 -0.32 -3.81 -15.64
CA ASP A 20 0.75 -4.42 -14.84
C ASP A 20 2.11 -4.33 -15.55
N LEU A 21 2.08 -4.43 -16.89
CA LEU A 21 3.30 -4.42 -17.70
C LEU A 21 3.83 -3.01 -17.96
N ALA A 22 2.99 -1.97 -17.93
CA ALA A 22 3.41 -0.62 -18.25
C ALA A 22 4.23 0.01 -17.11
N ALA A 23 3.76 -0.10 -15.87
CA ALA A 23 4.47 0.39 -14.69
C ALA A 23 5.80 -0.35 -14.50
N LEU A 24 5.79 -1.68 -14.60
CA LEU A 24 7.00 -2.50 -14.45
C LEU A 24 8.03 -2.22 -15.53
N ARG A 25 7.61 -2.07 -16.80
CA ARG A 25 8.51 -1.67 -17.88
C ARG A 25 9.13 -0.30 -17.62
N GLY A 26 8.32 0.67 -17.18
CA GLY A 26 8.81 2.00 -16.81
C GLY A 26 9.86 1.96 -15.70
N TYR A 27 9.68 1.09 -14.70
CA TYR A 27 10.69 0.84 -13.67
C TYR A 27 11.98 0.25 -14.24
N PHE A 28 11.91 -0.78 -15.09
CA PHE A 28 13.11 -1.35 -15.69
C PHE A 28 13.87 -0.38 -16.60
N ASP A 29 13.16 0.50 -17.30
CA ASP A 29 13.77 1.57 -18.10
C ASP A 29 14.54 2.58 -17.22
N GLU A 30 14.04 2.91 -16.03
CA GLU A 30 14.74 3.74 -15.05
C GLU A 30 15.90 3.00 -14.38
N LEU A 31 15.70 1.72 -14.04
CA LEU A 31 16.72 0.86 -13.44
C LEU A 31 17.95 0.73 -14.35
N ALA A 32 17.74 0.63 -15.67
CA ALA A 32 18.82 0.55 -16.65
C ALA A 32 19.67 1.83 -16.75
N ARG A 33 19.20 2.96 -16.23
CA ARG A 33 19.89 4.26 -16.28
C ARG A 33 20.71 4.56 -15.02
N ILE A 34 20.57 3.76 -13.97
CA ILE A 34 21.28 3.98 -12.72
C ILE A 34 22.43 3.00 -12.55
N ASP A 35 23.47 3.46 -11.87
CA ASP A 35 24.46 2.57 -11.28
C ASP A 35 23.85 1.93 -10.02
N ARG A 36 23.82 0.60 -9.97
CA ARG A 36 23.23 -0.19 -8.87
C ARG A 36 24.25 -0.59 -7.81
N GLU A 37 25.54 -0.35 -8.05
CA GLU A 37 26.59 -0.68 -7.07
C GLU A 37 26.31 0.05 -5.74
N GLY A 38 26.35 -0.70 -4.65
CA GLY A 38 26.04 -0.19 -3.30
C GLY A 38 24.56 0.06 -3.04
N THR A 39 23.64 -0.47 -3.85
CA THR A 39 22.19 -0.42 -3.59
C THR A 39 21.63 -1.82 -3.37
N ALA A 40 20.49 -1.92 -2.69
CA ALA A 40 19.74 -3.17 -2.50
C ALA A 40 18.84 -3.53 -3.70
N LEU A 41 18.89 -2.78 -4.80
CA LEU A 41 17.98 -2.95 -5.93
C LEU A 41 18.24 -4.24 -6.70
N LEU A 42 17.18 -5.03 -6.88
CA LEU A 42 17.20 -6.26 -7.63
C LEU A 42 17.33 -5.99 -9.14
N SER A 43 18.01 -6.90 -9.85
CA SER A 43 17.95 -6.93 -11.32
C SER A 43 16.56 -7.36 -11.81
N PRO A 44 16.23 -7.16 -13.10
CA PRO A 44 14.93 -7.57 -13.63
C PRO A 44 14.58 -9.05 -13.36
N ASP A 45 15.53 -9.97 -13.53
CA ASP A 45 15.32 -11.39 -13.28
C ASP A 45 15.10 -11.67 -11.78
N GLU A 46 15.84 -10.99 -10.92
CA GLU A 46 15.71 -11.11 -9.46
C GLU A 46 14.38 -10.52 -8.97
N VAL A 47 13.90 -9.40 -9.53
CA VAL A 47 12.56 -8.85 -9.23
C VAL A 47 11.50 -9.90 -9.50
N MET A 48 11.56 -10.59 -10.65
CA MET A 48 10.59 -11.63 -11.00
C MET A 48 10.69 -12.84 -10.06
N ALA A 49 11.92 -13.30 -9.77
CA ALA A 49 12.15 -14.42 -8.86
C ALA A 49 11.67 -14.12 -7.44
N GLN A 50 12.02 -12.95 -6.90
CA GLN A 50 11.62 -12.51 -5.56
C GLN A 50 10.12 -12.32 -5.47
N THR A 51 9.50 -11.66 -6.47
CA THR A 51 8.04 -11.49 -6.52
C THR A 51 7.30 -12.83 -6.46
N ALA A 52 7.82 -13.87 -7.11
CA ALA A 52 7.22 -15.21 -7.07
C ALA A 52 7.21 -15.82 -5.67
N LEU A 53 8.22 -15.52 -4.83
CA LEU A 53 8.25 -15.97 -3.43
C LEU A 53 7.17 -15.29 -2.59
N PHE A 54 6.80 -14.06 -2.93
CA PHE A 54 5.76 -13.27 -2.25
C PHE A 54 4.37 -13.41 -2.86
N ALA A 55 4.17 -14.34 -3.82
CA ALA A 55 2.89 -14.50 -4.52
C ALA A 55 1.70 -14.86 -3.58
N TYR A 56 1.95 -15.27 -2.34
CA TYR A 56 0.91 -15.46 -1.33
C TYR A 56 0.35 -14.13 -0.78
N HIS A 57 1.18 -13.08 -0.77
CA HIS A 57 0.89 -11.82 -0.08
C HIS A 57 -0.22 -11.04 -0.79
N PRO A 58 -1.24 -10.51 -0.08
CA PRO A 58 -2.36 -9.80 -0.71
C PRO A 58 -1.95 -8.60 -1.54
N ALA A 59 -0.96 -7.81 -1.10
CA ALA A 59 -0.47 -6.67 -1.88
C ALA A 59 0.12 -7.09 -3.24
N ILE A 60 0.72 -8.28 -3.33
CA ILE A 60 1.26 -8.80 -4.59
C ILE A 60 0.11 -9.24 -5.49
N ARG A 61 -0.83 -10.05 -4.96
CA ARG A 61 -1.93 -10.61 -5.76
C ARG A 61 -2.95 -9.57 -6.21
N GLN A 62 -3.30 -8.63 -5.35
CA GLN A 62 -4.42 -7.72 -5.56
C GLN A 62 -4.01 -6.41 -6.26
N LEU A 63 -2.73 -6.02 -6.17
CA LEU A 63 -2.23 -4.76 -6.74
C LEU A 63 -1.15 -4.98 -7.83
N GLY A 64 -0.95 -6.23 -8.28
CA GLY A 64 0.11 -6.55 -9.24
C GLY A 64 1.50 -6.15 -8.69
N GLY A 65 1.75 -6.47 -7.43
CA GLY A 65 2.95 -6.00 -6.74
C GLY A 65 4.23 -6.69 -7.24
N HIS A 66 5.32 -5.94 -7.38
CA HIS A 66 6.64 -6.46 -7.74
C HIS A 66 7.69 -6.02 -6.72
N VAL A 67 8.39 -6.98 -6.12
CA VAL A 67 9.44 -6.72 -5.11
C VAL A 67 10.69 -6.16 -5.80
N LEU A 68 11.14 -4.99 -5.37
CA LEU A 68 12.16 -4.17 -6.05
C LEU A 68 13.55 -4.29 -5.45
N ASP A 69 13.63 -4.67 -4.18
CA ASP A 69 14.88 -4.70 -3.43
C ASP A 69 14.97 -5.90 -2.48
N ASP A 70 16.21 -6.20 -2.11
CA ASP A 70 16.55 -7.13 -1.05
C ASP A 70 17.74 -6.57 -0.27
N ALA A 71 17.45 -5.98 0.89
CA ALA A 71 18.45 -5.46 1.81
C ALA A 71 18.87 -6.50 2.87
N ASP A 72 18.62 -7.79 2.63
CA ASP A 72 18.77 -8.89 3.61
C ASP A 72 17.92 -8.65 4.88
N THR A 73 16.70 -8.16 4.65
CA THR A 73 15.68 -7.93 5.70
C THR A 73 14.34 -8.48 5.26
N SER A 74 13.39 -8.60 6.19
CA SER A 74 12.01 -8.98 5.87
C SER A 74 11.17 -7.83 5.30
N ASN A 75 11.76 -6.66 5.08
CA ASN A 75 11.07 -5.49 4.57
C ASN A 75 11.48 -5.20 3.13
N HIS A 76 10.51 -4.88 2.29
CA HIS A 76 10.73 -4.72 0.86
C HIS A 76 9.98 -3.52 0.29
N HIS A 77 10.58 -2.84 -0.69
CA HIS A 77 9.87 -1.94 -1.56
C HIS A 77 9.19 -2.72 -2.68
N VAL A 78 7.91 -2.42 -2.92
CA VAL A 78 7.05 -3.12 -3.85
C VAL A 78 6.45 -2.11 -4.83
N LEU A 79 6.75 -2.24 -6.12
CA LEU A 79 6.06 -1.50 -7.17
C LEU A 79 4.64 -2.05 -7.31
N LEU A 80 3.64 -1.18 -7.23
CA LEU A 80 2.26 -1.52 -7.53
C LEU A 80 2.02 -1.31 -9.02
N ALA A 81 1.56 -2.34 -9.72
CA ALA A 81 1.41 -2.28 -11.18
C ALA A 81 -0.06 -2.22 -11.64
N ALA A 82 -1.00 -2.59 -10.76
CA ALA A 82 -2.42 -2.52 -11.04
C ALA A 82 -3.06 -1.22 -10.49
N PRO A 83 -4.14 -0.71 -11.15
CA PRO A 83 -4.99 0.32 -10.57
C PRO A 83 -5.54 -0.10 -9.20
N PRO A 84 -5.81 0.85 -8.28
CA PRO A 84 -5.79 2.31 -8.46
C PRO A 84 -4.45 2.98 -8.10
N LEU A 85 -3.42 2.19 -7.80
CA LEU A 85 -2.11 2.65 -7.31
C LEU A 85 -0.96 2.36 -8.29
N ALA A 86 -1.27 2.05 -9.55
CA ALA A 86 -0.29 1.72 -10.56
C ALA A 86 0.81 2.80 -10.65
N GLY A 87 2.07 2.38 -10.54
CA GLY A 87 3.25 3.23 -10.56
C GLY A 87 3.73 3.74 -9.20
N SER A 88 2.94 3.57 -8.13
CA SER A 88 3.35 3.87 -6.76
C SER A 88 4.20 2.76 -6.15
N VAL A 89 4.96 3.07 -5.10
CA VAL A 89 5.80 2.12 -4.37
C VAL A 89 5.29 1.99 -2.94
N LEU A 90 4.90 0.77 -2.58
CA LEU A 90 4.52 0.34 -1.25
C LEU A 90 5.73 -0.21 -0.51
N PHE A 91 5.91 0.19 0.74
CA PHE A 91 6.85 -0.47 1.62
C PHE A 91 6.11 -1.59 2.36
N LEU A 92 6.50 -2.82 2.09
CA LEU A 92 6.01 -4.01 2.74
C LEU A 92 6.87 -4.27 3.98
N SER A 93 6.31 -4.01 5.16
CA SER A 93 7.00 -4.13 6.44
C SER A 93 6.50 -5.35 7.20
N HIS A 94 7.41 -6.17 7.71
CA HIS A 94 7.07 -7.37 8.50
C HIS A 94 6.51 -7.01 9.89
N ASP A 95 7.16 -6.11 10.62
CA ASP A 95 6.80 -5.73 12.00
C ASP A 95 6.36 -4.26 12.14
N GLY A 96 6.01 -3.61 11.03
CA GLY A 96 5.86 -2.16 10.98
C GLY A 96 4.75 -1.67 10.05
N ASP A 97 4.82 -0.38 9.74
CA ASP A 97 3.80 0.35 9.00
C ASP A 97 3.89 0.04 7.49
N THR A 98 3.22 -1.02 7.06
CA THR A 98 3.07 -1.33 5.62
C THR A 98 2.17 -0.28 4.98
N ARG A 99 2.71 0.50 4.03
CA ARG A 99 1.97 1.58 3.34
C ARG A 99 2.65 2.03 2.07
N VAL A 100 1.95 2.81 1.25
CA VAL A 100 2.56 3.53 0.12
C VAL A 100 3.52 4.60 0.65
N VAL A 101 4.77 4.58 0.17
CA VAL A 101 5.83 5.51 0.59
C VAL A 101 6.31 6.41 -0.54
N PHE A 102 6.10 6.03 -1.81
CA PHE A 102 6.35 6.90 -2.96
C PHE A 102 5.17 6.84 -3.93
N ASP A 103 4.74 7.99 -4.44
CA ASP A 103 3.62 8.11 -5.39
C ASP A 103 4.00 7.67 -6.81
N ALA A 104 5.29 7.73 -7.14
CA ALA A 104 5.83 7.37 -8.43
C ALA A 104 7.20 6.66 -8.31
N VAL A 105 7.48 5.79 -9.29
CA VAL A 105 8.80 5.17 -9.48
C VAL A 105 9.92 6.19 -9.48
N SER A 106 9.75 7.34 -10.14
CA SER A 106 10.79 8.37 -10.21
C SER A 106 11.19 8.89 -8.83
N ALA A 107 10.24 9.05 -7.92
CA ALA A 107 10.50 9.49 -6.54
C ALA A 107 11.26 8.41 -5.74
N PHE A 108 10.89 7.14 -5.92
CA PHE A 108 11.64 6.02 -5.35
C PHE A 108 13.09 5.96 -5.85
N MET A 109 13.29 6.11 -7.17
CA MET A 109 14.64 6.08 -7.76
C MET A 109 15.50 7.27 -7.31
N GLU A 110 14.90 8.44 -7.08
CA GLU A 110 15.57 9.59 -6.47
C GLU A 110 15.96 9.31 -5.02
N ALA A 111 15.08 8.67 -4.24
CA ALA A 111 15.38 8.25 -2.88
C ALA A 111 16.54 7.24 -2.84
N VAL A 112 16.57 6.25 -3.74
CA VAL A 112 17.69 5.30 -3.84
C VAL A 112 19.03 6.01 -4.13
N ARG A 113 19.04 6.95 -5.08
CA ARG A 113 20.25 7.73 -5.39
C ARG A 113 20.70 8.54 -4.18
N THR A 114 19.76 9.20 -3.50
CA THR A 114 20.03 10.02 -2.32
C THR A 114 20.53 9.18 -1.15
N ALA A 115 19.93 8.01 -0.91
CA ALA A 115 20.32 7.06 0.13
C ALA A 115 21.78 6.63 -0.05
N ARG A 116 22.14 6.24 -1.28
CA ARG A 116 23.51 5.89 -1.65
C ARG A 116 24.48 7.07 -1.49
N GLU A 117 24.12 8.26 -1.97
CA GLU A 117 24.98 9.45 -1.86
C GLU A 117 25.24 9.87 -0.41
N ARG A 118 24.32 9.55 0.50
CA ARG A 118 24.37 9.93 1.91
C ARG A 118 24.80 8.79 2.84
N ASP A 119 25.01 7.59 2.31
CA ASP A 119 25.33 6.37 3.07
C ASP A 119 24.29 6.08 4.18
N ILE A 120 23.01 6.12 3.79
CA ILE A 120 21.84 5.82 4.64
C ILE A 120 20.93 4.83 3.93
N ASP A 121 19.97 4.26 4.66
CA ASP A 121 19.02 3.31 4.08
C ASP A 121 17.85 4.04 3.40
N VAL A 122 17.25 3.45 2.37
CA VAL A 122 16.08 4.02 1.68
C VAL A 122 14.89 4.27 2.64
N PRO A 123 14.60 3.39 3.63
CA PRO A 123 13.60 3.65 4.66
C PRO A 123 13.80 4.95 5.45
N ASP A 124 15.04 5.41 5.64
CA ASP A 124 15.31 6.69 6.31
C ASP A 124 14.82 7.91 5.50
N LEU A 125 14.51 7.71 4.21
CA LEU A 125 13.98 8.71 3.29
C LEU A 125 12.47 8.58 3.05
N HIS A 126 11.78 7.65 3.72
CA HIS A 126 10.33 7.53 3.62
C HIS A 126 9.65 8.82 4.10
N PRO A 127 8.61 9.30 3.40
CA PRO A 127 7.84 10.43 3.89
C PRO A 127 7.09 10.02 5.16
N ALA A 128 6.97 10.95 6.11
CA ALA A 128 6.28 10.72 7.38
C ALA A 128 4.79 10.39 7.23
N VAL A 129 4.19 10.76 6.10
CA VAL A 129 2.80 10.45 5.74
C VAL A 129 2.79 9.89 4.32
N SER A 130 1.93 8.91 4.06
CA SER A 130 1.76 8.38 2.71
C SER A 130 1.26 9.46 1.76
N PRO A 131 1.75 9.47 0.51
CA PRO A 131 1.15 10.31 -0.51
C PRO A 131 -0.28 9.85 -0.80
N PRO A 132 -1.25 10.76 -0.96
CA PRO A 132 -2.58 10.39 -1.41
C PRO A 132 -2.53 9.76 -2.81
N ALA A 133 -3.31 8.71 -3.04
CA ALA A 133 -3.48 8.13 -4.37
C ALA A 133 -4.02 9.18 -5.36
N SER A 134 -3.58 9.12 -6.61
CA SER A 134 -4.10 10.00 -7.66
C SER A 134 -5.57 9.67 -8.01
N ASP A 135 -5.92 8.37 -8.00
CA ASP A 135 -7.29 7.90 -8.24
C ASP A 135 -8.01 7.56 -6.92
N GLN A 136 -8.50 8.60 -6.25
CA GLN A 136 -9.21 8.46 -4.97
C GLN A 136 -10.55 7.73 -5.12
N GLN A 137 -11.23 7.89 -6.26
CA GLN A 137 -12.48 7.19 -6.52
C GLN A 137 -12.22 5.68 -6.71
N GLY A 138 -11.23 5.33 -7.52
CA GLY A 138 -10.81 3.95 -7.72
C GLY A 138 -10.31 3.31 -6.43
N LEU A 139 -9.50 4.01 -5.63
CA LEU A 139 -9.05 3.53 -4.32
C LEU A 139 -10.22 3.26 -3.38
N GLY A 140 -11.16 4.20 -3.28
CA GLY A 140 -12.34 4.02 -2.43
C GLY A 140 -13.25 2.87 -2.91
N ALA A 141 -13.38 2.66 -4.22
CA ALA A 141 -14.13 1.52 -4.75
C ALA A 141 -13.43 0.18 -4.49
N PHE A 142 -12.11 0.15 -4.67
CA PHE A 142 -11.28 -1.02 -4.45
C PHE A 142 -11.29 -1.45 -2.97
N ILE A 143 -11.11 -0.51 -2.04
CA ILE A 143 -11.20 -0.80 -0.60
C ILE A 143 -12.57 -1.41 -0.25
N ARG A 144 -13.68 -0.85 -0.77
CA ARG A 144 -15.01 -1.42 -0.53
C ARG A 144 -15.14 -2.84 -1.05
N SER A 145 -14.61 -3.13 -2.23
CA SER A 145 -14.62 -4.49 -2.78
C SER A 145 -13.82 -5.49 -1.92
N LEU A 146 -12.70 -5.05 -1.33
CA LEU A 146 -11.94 -5.87 -0.39
C LEU A 146 -12.75 -6.15 0.87
N LEU A 147 -13.38 -5.13 1.46
CA LEU A 147 -14.26 -5.28 2.63
C LEU A 147 -15.43 -6.25 2.34
N GLU A 148 -16.06 -6.16 1.16
CA GLU A 148 -17.14 -7.05 0.76
C GLU A 148 -16.70 -8.51 0.61
N SER A 149 -15.45 -8.73 0.16
CA SER A 149 -14.89 -10.08 0.05
C SER A 149 -14.54 -10.70 1.39
N GLY A 150 -14.34 -9.89 2.44
CA GLY A 150 -13.83 -10.33 3.74
C GLY A 150 -12.37 -10.82 3.70
N ASP A 151 -11.74 -10.77 2.54
CA ASP A 151 -10.37 -11.19 2.31
C ASP A 151 -9.45 -9.94 2.29
N ALA A 152 -8.30 -10.04 2.98
CA ALA A 152 -7.23 -9.04 2.99
C ALA A 152 -7.52 -7.73 3.76
N THR A 153 -8.08 -7.80 4.97
CA THR A 153 -8.19 -6.64 5.86
C THR A 153 -6.85 -5.95 6.13
N GLU A 154 -5.76 -6.72 6.26
CA GLU A 154 -4.40 -6.18 6.38
C GLU A 154 -4.00 -5.30 5.19
N LEU A 155 -4.45 -5.64 3.98
CA LEU A 155 -4.23 -4.80 2.80
C LEU A 155 -5.04 -3.52 2.89
N VAL A 156 -6.28 -3.57 3.37
CA VAL A 156 -7.09 -2.36 3.56
C VAL A 156 -6.41 -1.41 4.55
N VAL A 157 -5.91 -1.92 5.68
CA VAL A 157 -5.14 -1.14 6.66
C VAL A 157 -3.96 -0.43 5.98
N ALA A 158 -3.20 -1.13 5.14
CA ALA A 158 -2.08 -0.57 4.39
C ALA A 158 -2.46 0.49 3.34
N LEU A 159 -3.71 0.49 2.89
CA LEU A 159 -4.23 1.41 1.86
C LEU A 159 -4.86 2.68 2.46
N VAL A 160 -5.36 2.63 3.69
CA VAL A 160 -5.98 3.77 4.38
C VAL A 160 -5.08 5.02 4.38
N PRO A 161 -3.75 4.94 4.63
CA PRO A 161 -2.86 6.09 4.53
C PRO A 161 -2.87 6.82 3.18
N SER A 162 -3.22 6.15 2.10
CA SER A 162 -3.28 6.73 0.75
C SER A 162 -4.62 7.39 0.42
N LEU A 163 -5.63 7.30 1.29
CA LEU A 163 -6.88 8.04 1.16
C LEU A 163 -6.65 9.53 1.44
N ASP A 164 -7.32 10.42 0.72
CA ASP A 164 -7.32 11.87 0.96
C ASP A 164 -8.24 12.31 2.11
N LEU A 165 -8.92 11.34 2.74
CA LEU A 165 -9.87 11.49 3.85
C LEU A 165 -11.15 12.27 3.54
N ARG A 166 -11.47 12.54 2.26
CA ARG A 166 -12.70 13.29 1.89
C ARG A 166 -13.94 12.42 1.81
N ASP A 167 -13.80 11.13 1.53
CA ASP A 167 -14.92 10.18 1.50
C ASP A 167 -15.31 9.77 2.93
N THR A 168 -16.01 10.66 3.63
CA THR A 168 -16.43 10.40 5.03
C THR A 168 -17.34 9.20 5.16
N GLY A 169 -18.05 8.80 4.09
CA GLY A 169 -18.88 7.59 4.11
C GLY A 169 -18.01 6.33 4.23
N LEU A 170 -16.95 6.24 3.42
CA LEU A 170 -15.96 5.17 3.54
C LEU A 170 -15.26 5.20 4.90
N LEU A 171 -14.85 6.37 5.38
CA LEU A 171 -14.17 6.48 6.67
C LEU A 171 -15.04 6.01 7.85
N VAL A 172 -16.35 6.31 7.82
CA VAL A 172 -17.30 5.81 8.83
C VAL A 172 -17.45 4.30 8.72
N GLN A 173 -17.58 3.76 7.51
CA GLN A 173 -17.65 2.31 7.29
C GLN A 173 -16.43 1.59 7.88
N LEU A 174 -15.23 2.09 7.63
CA LEU A 174 -13.98 1.54 8.18
C LEU A 174 -13.88 1.70 9.70
N ALA A 175 -14.35 2.83 10.25
CA ALA A 175 -14.30 3.10 11.68
C ALA A 175 -15.29 2.27 12.51
N GLU A 176 -16.32 1.72 11.89
CA GLU A 176 -17.38 0.92 12.53
C GLU A 176 -17.25 -0.58 12.22
N ASP A 177 -16.20 -0.98 11.50
CA ASP A 177 -15.93 -2.38 11.18
C ASP A 177 -15.61 -3.20 12.46
N GLU A 178 -15.89 -4.50 12.42
CA GLU A 178 -15.56 -5.41 13.53
C GLU A 178 -14.05 -5.57 13.70
N ASP A 179 -13.28 -5.46 12.61
CA ASP A 179 -11.83 -5.41 12.67
C ASP A 179 -11.36 -4.02 13.13
N PHE A 180 -11.00 -3.95 14.41
CA PHE A 180 -10.57 -2.71 15.05
C PHE A 180 -9.31 -2.09 14.44
N TYR A 181 -8.48 -2.83 13.68
CA TYR A 181 -7.32 -2.24 13.00
C TYR A 181 -7.75 -1.24 11.92
N LEU A 182 -8.92 -1.43 11.29
CA LEU A 182 -9.45 -0.49 10.30
C LEU A 182 -9.82 0.85 10.95
N GLY A 183 -10.53 0.80 12.08
CA GLY A 183 -10.89 2.01 12.82
C GLY A 183 -9.69 2.73 13.42
N GLU A 184 -8.69 1.98 13.89
CA GLU A 184 -7.42 2.57 14.33
C GLU A 184 -6.71 3.27 13.18
N ALA A 185 -6.57 2.61 12.03
CA ALA A 185 -5.89 3.19 10.86
C ALA A 185 -6.55 4.51 10.43
N VAL A 186 -7.88 4.56 10.37
CA VAL A 186 -8.62 5.80 10.08
C VAL A 186 -8.30 6.89 11.11
N ALA A 187 -8.36 6.58 12.40
CA ALA A 187 -8.12 7.55 13.46
C ALA A 187 -6.68 8.10 13.44
N LEU A 188 -5.69 7.22 13.23
CA LEU A 188 -4.29 7.61 13.09
C LEU A 188 -4.07 8.52 11.89
N GLU A 189 -4.70 8.23 10.75
CA GLU A 189 -4.59 9.08 9.56
C GLU A 189 -5.24 10.46 9.74
N ILE A 190 -6.38 10.53 10.43
CA ILE A 190 -6.98 11.82 10.82
C ILE A 190 -6.04 12.59 11.76
N ALA A 191 -5.38 11.92 12.70
CA ALA A 191 -4.43 12.56 13.60
C ALA A 191 -3.19 13.10 12.87
N LYS A 192 -2.71 12.40 11.82
CA LYS A 192 -1.60 12.85 10.96
C LYS A 192 -2.02 14.03 10.07
N ARG A 193 -3.25 14.02 9.55
CA ARG A 193 -3.78 15.03 8.60
C ARG A 193 -5.12 15.62 9.09
N PRO A 194 -5.12 16.35 10.21
CA PRO A 194 -6.36 16.84 10.81
C PRO A 194 -7.06 17.86 9.90
N SER A 195 -8.39 17.80 9.86
CA SER A 195 -9.23 18.83 9.26
C SER A 195 -10.53 18.99 10.04
N ALA A 196 -11.12 20.19 10.04
CA ALA A 196 -12.36 20.45 10.76
C ALA A 196 -13.52 19.54 10.32
N GLY A 197 -13.58 19.20 9.02
CA GLY A 197 -14.61 18.34 8.46
C GLY A 197 -14.54 16.89 8.94
N LEU A 198 -13.41 16.46 9.50
CA LEU A 198 -13.20 15.10 10.01
C LEU A 198 -13.64 14.91 11.46
N MET A 199 -14.06 15.98 12.16
CA MET A 199 -14.48 15.89 13.57
C MET A 199 -15.54 14.80 13.82
N PRO A 200 -16.61 14.68 13.01
CA PRO A 200 -17.61 13.64 13.25
C PRO A 200 -17.07 12.21 13.16
N VAL A 201 -16.09 11.97 12.28
CA VAL A 201 -15.44 10.65 12.16
C VAL A 201 -14.51 10.41 13.34
N ALA A 202 -13.69 11.41 13.70
CA ALA A 202 -12.77 11.32 14.84
C ALA A 202 -13.51 11.06 16.16
N GLU A 203 -14.65 11.71 16.39
CA GLU A 203 -15.48 11.50 17.57
C GLU A 203 -16.11 10.09 17.60
N ARG A 204 -16.44 9.52 16.44
CA ARG A 204 -16.88 8.11 16.36
C ARG A 204 -15.75 7.17 16.73
N CYS A 205 -14.55 7.36 16.18
CA CYS A 205 -13.37 6.59 16.58
C CYS A 205 -13.10 6.72 18.08
N ALA A 206 -13.18 7.92 18.65
CA ALA A 206 -12.96 8.16 20.08
C ALA A 206 -14.00 7.46 20.97
N ALA A 207 -15.23 7.32 20.49
CA ALA A 207 -16.31 6.61 21.18
C ALA A 207 -16.32 5.09 20.92
N HIS A 208 -15.36 4.57 20.15
CA HIS A 208 -15.32 3.16 19.77
C HIS A 208 -15.15 2.24 21.00
N PRO A 209 -15.83 1.07 21.06
CA PRO A 209 -15.74 0.18 22.22
C PRO A 209 -14.34 -0.42 22.43
N HIS A 210 -13.58 -0.60 21.36
CA HIS A 210 -12.21 -1.11 21.44
C HIS A 210 -11.22 0.01 21.84
N PRO A 211 -10.45 -0.14 22.93
CA PRO A 211 -9.59 0.92 23.47
C PRO A 211 -8.53 1.45 22.49
N GLN A 212 -8.01 0.59 21.60
CA GLN A 212 -7.00 0.97 20.61
C GLN A 212 -7.53 2.04 19.64
N VAL A 213 -8.75 1.85 19.15
CA VAL A 213 -9.44 2.81 18.28
C VAL A 213 -9.82 4.06 19.05
N ALA A 214 -10.34 3.91 20.27
CA ALA A 214 -10.73 5.03 21.13
C ALA A 214 -9.55 5.97 21.41
N GLN A 215 -8.39 5.42 21.77
CA GLN A 215 -7.18 6.21 22.05
C GLN A 215 -6.67 6.94 20.80
N ALA A 216 -6.62 6.27 19.66
CA ALA A 216 -6.26 6.91 18.39
C ALA A 216 -7.28 7.99 18.00
N GLY A 217 -8.57 7.76 18.26
CA GLY A 217 -9.66 8.71 18.04
C GLY A 217 -9.54 9.95 18.93
N ASP A 218 -9.23 9.77 20.21
CA ASP A 218 -8.97 10.89 21.14
C ASP A 218 -7.80 11.76 20.65
N GLN A 219 -6.73 11.12 20.14
CA GLN A 219 -5.61 11.83 19.53
C GLN A 219 -6.07 12.62 18.30
N ALA A 220 -6.87 12.02 17.42
CA ALA A 220 -7.43 12.69 16.24
C ALA A 220 -8.30 13.90 16.61
N VAL A 221 -9.22 13.74 17.57
CA VAL A 221 -10.07 14.83 18.09
C VAL A 221 -9.21 15.95 18.66
N HIS A 222 -8.18 15.61 19.45
CA HIS A 222 -7.26 16.60 20.00
C HIS A 222 -6.55 17.41 18.90
N ARG A 223 -6.06 16.73 17.86
CA ARG A 223 -5.38 17.35 16.71
C ARG A 223 -6.32 18.28 15.94
N ILE A 224 -7.56 17.87 15.71
CA ILE A 224 -8.55 18.73 15.02
C ILE A 224 -8.90 19.96 15.87
N ARG A 225 -9.14 19.79 17.19
CA ARG A 225 -9.43 20.92 18.09
C ARG A 225 -8.28 21.93 18.15
N ALA A 226 -7.04 21.48 18.01
CA ALA A 226 -5.88 22.35 17.97
C ALA A 226 -5.83 23.26 16.73
N LEU A 227 -6.45 22.88 15.61
CA LEU A 227 -6.55 23.71 14.40
C LEU A 227 -7.55 24.88 14.52
N MET A 228 -8.48 24.76 15.47
CA MET A 228 -9.58 25.72 15.66
C MET A 228 -9.25 26.82 16.68
N ARG A 229 -8.03 26.81 17.22
CA ARG A 229 -7.52 27.80 18.16
C ARG A 229 -6.69 28.85 17.43
#